data_AF-A0A7C5DF78-F1
#
_entry.id   AF-A0A7C5DF78-F1
#
_cell.length_a   1.000
_cell.length_b   1.000
_cell.length_c   1.000
_cell.angle_alpha   90.00
_cell.angle_beta   90.00
_cell.angle_gamma   90.00
#
_symmetry.space_group_name_H-M   'P 1'
#
loop_
_entity.id
_entity.type
_entity.pdbx_description
1 polymer ?
#
loop_
_entity_poly.entity_id
_entity_poly.type
_entity_poly.pdbx_seq_one_letter_code
_entity_poly.pdbx_strand_id
1 'polypeptide(L)'
;MDVCKIVNGKYQRTDIDDCSRYLIVSLFTRRTATTSVIFLEQVLEEMPFPIQRIQTDRGREFFAEKLQRQLIEWGQEQNDKLDLRMQKLKRSL
;
A
#
# COMPACT_ATOMS: atom_id res chain seq x y z
N MET A 1 7.29 1.10 -1.42
CA MET A 1 7.26 -0.33 -1.01
C MET A 1 8.34 -1.15 -1.70
N ASP A 2 9.09 -1.92 -0.92
CA ASP A 2 10.16 -2.82 -1.40
C ASP A 2 10.20 -4.15 -0.62
N VAL A 3 10.81 -5.19 -1.20
CA VAL A 3 11.07 -6.49 -0.55
C VAL A 3 12.55 -6.84 -0.58
N CYS A 4 13.16 -6.95 0.59
CA CYS A 4 14.54 -7.38 0.77
C CYS A 4 14.62 -8.80 1.36
N LYS A 5 15.45 -9.68 0.78
CA LYS A 5 15.81 -10.96 1.40
C LYS A 5 16.92 -10.71 2.43
N ILE A 6 16.61 -10.91 3.70
CA ILE A 6 17.59 -10.75 4.79
C ILE A 6 18.44 -12.01 4.92
N VAL A 7 17.78 -13.16 5.08
CA VAL A 7 18.39 -14.50 5.12
C VAL A 7 17.44 -15.50 4.45
N ASN A 8 17.87 -16.76 4.31
CA ASN A 8 17.01 -17.76 3.69
C ASN A 8 15.71 -17.96 4.48
N GLY A 9 14.57 -17.86 3.80
CA GLY A 9 13.26 -17.94 4.46
C GLY A 9 12.90 -16.74 5.33
N LYS A 10 13.58 -15.59 5.19
CA LYS A 10 13.23 -14.33 5.86
C LYS A 10 13.29 -13.16 4.88
N TYR A 11 12.13 -12.59 4.60
CA TYR A 11 11.93 -11.49 3.66
C TYR A 11 11.35 -10.30 4.42
N GLN A 12 12.07 -9.20 4.43
CA GLN A 12 11.61 -7.93 4.97
C GLN A 12 10.83 -7.19 3.89
N ARG A 13 9.66 -6.69 4.25
CA ARG A 13 8.91 -5.72 3.46
C ARG A 13 8.94 -4.39 4.15
N THR A 14 9.17 -3.35 3.36
CA THR A 14 9.37 -1.99 3.86
C THR A 14 8.52 -1.06 3.02
N ASP A 15 7.74 -0.20 3.68
CA ASP A 15 7.18 1.00 3.07
C ASP A 15 7.65 2.22 3.86
N ILE A 16 8.11 3.25 3.12
CA ILE A 16 8.66 4.46 3.69
C ILE A 16 7.98 5.62 2.98
N ASP A 17 7.40 6.53 3.74
CA ASP A 17 6.91 7.78 3.19
C ASP A 17 8.08 8.70 2.81
N ASP A 18 7.98 9.30 1.62
CA ASP A 18 9.06 10.10 1.03
C ASP A 18 9.36 11.36 1.85
N CYS A 19 8.33 11.99 2.44
CA CYS A 19 8.44 13.27 3.12
C CYS A 19 8.81 13.10 4.60
N SER A 20 7.99 12.37 5.34
CA SER A 20 8.09 12.21 6.79
C SER A 20 9.10 11.15 7.23
N ARG A 21 9.53 10.28 6.31
CA ARG A 21 10.30 9.07 6.62
C ARG A 21 9.59 8.12 7.58
N TYR A 22 8.27 8.23 7.71
CA TYR A 22 7.48 7.26 8.46
C TYR A 22 7.65 5.88 7.83
N LEU A 23 7.98 4.90 8.67
CA LEU A 23 8.39 3.57 8.25
C LEU A 23 7.42 2.53 8.79
N ILE A 24 6.92 1.69 7.88
CA ILE A 24 6.19 0.47 8.21
C ILE A 24 7.02 -0.70 7.71
N VAL A 25 7.28 -1.68 8.58
CA VAL A 25 8.16 -2.81 8.28
C VAL A 25 7.60 -4.11 8.84
N SER A 26 7.58 -5.14 8.01
CA SER A 26 7.11 -6.48 8.39
C SER A 26 8.05 -7.57 7.87
N LEU A 27 8.20 -8.64 8.66
CA LEU A 27 8.99 -9.82 8.30
C LEU A 27 8.10 -10.99 7.90
N PHE A 28 8.40 -11.60 6.76
CA PHE A 28 7.67 -12.75 6.23
C PHE A 28 8.61 -13.92 5.94
N THR A 29 8.07 -15.13 5.99
CA THR A 29 8.84 -16.35 5.68
C THR A 29 8.94 -16.63 4.18
N ARG A 30 8.10 -16.00 3.35
CA ARG A 30 8.03 -16.21 1.91
C ARG A 30 7.90 -14.89 1.14
N ARG A 31 8.42 -14.87 -0.09
CA ARG A 31 8.22 -13.81 -1.08
C ARG A 31 7.09 -14.20 -2.05
N THR A 32 5.85 -13.99 -1.65
CA THR A 32 4.66 -14.27 -2.48
C THR A 32 3.75 -13.05 -2.59
N ALA A 33 2.87 -13.05 -3.60
CA ALA A 33 1.83 -12.04 -3.76
C ALA A 33 0.92 -11.92 -2.52
N THR A 34 0.53 -13.05 -1.93
CA THR A 34 -0.32 -13.07 -0.72
C THR A 34 0.33 -12.29 0.43
N THR A 35 1.63 -12.50 0.67
CA THR A 35 2.34 -11.76 1.71
C THR A 35 2.50 -10.26 1.39
N SER A 36 2.49 -9.88 0.11
CA SER A 36 2.47 -8.46 -0.28
C SER A 36 1.09 -7.82 -0.10
N VAL A 37 0.00 -8.56 -0.31
CA VAL A 37 -1.36 -8.08 0.00
C VAL A 37 -1.54 -7.85 1.49
N ILE A 38 -1.12 -8.79 2.33
CA ILE A 38 -1.17 -8.64 3.79
C ILE A 38 -0.36 -7.40 4.22
N PHE A 39 0.83 -7.21 3.64
CA PHE A 39 1.64 -6.04 3.96
C PHE A 39 0.99 -4.73 3.49
N LEU A 40 0.32 -4.73 2.33
CA LEU A 40 -0.44 -3.57 1.88
C LEU A 40 -1.58 -3.22 2.85
N GLU A 41 -2.33 -4.21 3.35
CA GLU A 41 -3.37 -3.99 4.37
C GLU A 41 -2.79 -3.33 5.63
N GLN A 42 -1.65 -3.82 6.13
CA GLN A 42 -0.95 -3.20 7.26
C GLN A 42 -0.56 -1.75 6.98
N VAL A 43 -0.02 -1.47 5.79
CA VAL A 43 0.35 -0.11 5.38
C VAL A 43 -0.88 0.81 5.35
N LEU A 44 -2.01 0.34 4.82
CA LEU A 44 -3.23 1.12 4.74
C LEU A 44 -3.85 1.38 6.13
N GLU A 45 -3.70 0.46 7.08
CA GLU A 45 -4.20 0.58 8.44
C GLU A 45 -3.31 1.47 9.34
N GLU A 46 -1.99 1.32 9.22
CA GLU A 46 -1.04 1.98 10.13
C GLU A 46 -0.60 3.38 9.64
N MET A 47 -0.77 3.72 8.37
CA MET A 47 -0.31 5.01 7.85
C MET A 47 -1.12 6.17 8.46
N PRO A 48 -0.47 7.13 9.15
CA PRO A 48 -1.19 8.21 9.84
C PRO A 48 -1.67 9.32 8.91
N PHE A 49 -1.36 9.25 7.62
CA PHE A 49 -1.75 10.23 6.61
C PHE A 49 -2.26 9.55 5.33
N PRO A 50 -3.05 10.26 4.51
CA PRO A 50 -3.55 9.72 3.25
C PRO A 50 -2.43 9.36 2.29
N ILE A 51 -2.45 8.12 1.79
CA ILE A 51 -1.53 7.65 0.76
C ILE A 51 -2.05 8.12 -0.60
N GLN A 52 -1.20 8.76 -1.40
CA GLN A 52 -1.56 9.17 -2.76
C GLN A 52 -1.07 8.19 -3.83
N ARG A 53 0.15 7.67 -3.65
CA ARG A 53 0.83 6.78 -4.59
C ARG A 53 1.70 5.81 -3.81
N ILE A 54 1.87 4.61 -4.36
CA ILE A 54 2.81 3.61 -3.87
C ILE A 54 3.80 3.33 -4.99
N GLN A 55 5.09 3.54 -4.72
CA GLN A 55 6.17 3.23 -5.65
C GLN A 55 6.77 1.85 -5.33
N THR A 56 7.04 1.06 -6.37
CA THR A 56 7.68 -0.27 -6.27
C THR A 56 8.76 -0.44 -7.33
N ASP A 57 9.64 -1.43 -7.16
CA ASP A 57 10.77 -1.76 -8.05
C ASP A 57 10.38 -2.63 -9.27
N ARG A 58 9.08 -2.76 -9.54
CA ARG A 58 8.52 -3.69 -10.54
C ARG A 58 8.76 -5.19 -10.25
N GLY A 59 9.04 -5.56 -9.00
CA GLY A 59 9.12 -6.96 -8.57
C GLY A 59 7.88 -7.80 -8.92
N ARG A 60 8.08 -9.10 -9.15
CA ARG A 60 7.00 -10.04 -9.56
C ARG A 60 5.88 -10.14 -8.52
N GLU A 61 6.22 -10.00 -7.26
CA GLU A 61 5.30 -9.94 -6.13
C GLU A 61 4.32 -8.77 -6.22
N PHE A 62 4.71 -7.69 -6.90
CA PHE A 62 3.90 -6.49 -7.06
C PHE A 62 3.04 -6.52 -8.31
N PHE A 63 3.45 -7.26 -9.34
CA PHE A 63 2.68 -7.46 -10.58
C PHE A 63 1.67 -8.60 -10.52
N ALA A 64 1.60 -9.32 -9.41
CA ALA A 64 0.58 -10.33 -9.24
C ALA A 64 -0.82 -9.71 -9.30
N GLU A 65 -1.70 -10.32 -10.11
CA GLU A 65 -3.08 -9.85 -10.35
C GLU A 65 -3.82 -9.53 -9.04
N LYS A 66 -3.65 -10.40 -8.03
CA LYS A 66 -4.29 -10.22 -6.72
C LYS A 66 -3.92 -8.88 -6.07
N LEU A 67 -2.65 -8.48 -6.11
CA LEU A 67 -2.22 -7.20 -5.53
C LEU A 67 -2.69 -6.02 -6.39
N GLN A 68 -2.60 -6.15 -7.71
CA GLN A 68 -3.07 -5.12 -8.64
C GLN A 68 -4.57 -4.83 -8.45
N ARG A 69 -5.38 -5.88 -8.30
CA ARG A 69 -6.82 -5.74 -8.02
C ARG A 69 -7.08 -5.01 -6.71
N GLN A 70 -6.37 -5.39 -5.64
CA GLN A 70 -6.48 -4.73 -4.34
C GLN A 70 -6.16 -3.23 -4.42
N LEU A 71 -5.10 -2.86 -5.17
CA LEU A 71 -4.71 -1.46 -5.36
C LEU A 71 -5.75 -0.66 -6.16
N ILE A 72 -6.33 -1.28 -7.20
CA ILE A 72 -7.40 -0.67 -8.00
C ILE A 72 -8.66 -0.45 -7.16
N GLU A 73 -9.11 -1.49 -6.45
CA GLU A 73 -10.29 -1.45 -5.58
C GLU A 73 -10.13 -0.35 -4.51
N TRP A 74 -8.98 -0.31 -3.84
CA TRP A 74 -8.66 0.73 -2.87
C TRP A 74 -8.63 2.13 -3.50
N GLY A 75 -7.97 2.28 -4.66
CA GLY A 75 -7.87 3.58 -5.34
C GLY A 75 -9.24 4.12 -5.77
N GLN A 76 -10.13 3.26 -6.24
CA GLN A 76 -11.52 3.61 -6.55
C GLN A 76 -12.27 4.08 -5.29
N GLU A 77 -12.16 3.35 -4.18
CA GLU A 77 -12.79 3.72 -2.91
C GLU A 77 -12.33 5.10 -2.40
N GLN A 78 -11.04 5.43 -2.55
CA GLN A 78 -10.53 6.75 -2.17
C GLN A 78 -11.09 7.86 -3.06
N ASN A 79 -11.18 7.63 -4.36
CA ASN A 79 -11.75 8.61 -5.29
C ASN A 79 -13.24 8.86 -5.00
N ASP A 80 -14.01 7.81 -4.75
CA ASP A 80 -15.43 7.92 -4.40
C ASP A 80 -15.63 8.76 -3.11
N LYS A 81 -14.78 8.54 -2.10
CA LYS A 81 -14.79 9.33 -0.86
C LYS A 81 -14.49 10.81 -1.10
N LEU A 82 -13.52 11.09 -1.97
CA LEU A 82 -13.17 12.46 -2.36
C LEU A 82 -14.33 13.14 -3.09
N ASP A 83 -14.98 12.46 -4.02
CA ASP A 83 -16.13 12.98 -4.77
C ASP A 83 -17.30 13.32 -3.84
N LEU A 84 -17.64 12.42 -2.90
CA LEU A 84 -18.66 12.70 -1.89
C LEU A 84 -18.31 13.94 -1.03
N ARG A 85 -17.04 14.08 -0.64
CA ARG A 85 -16.58 15.23 0.16
C ARG A 85 -16.71 16.53 -0.62
N MET A 86 -16.36 16.54 -1.90
CA MET A 86 -16.48 17.70 -2.78
C MET A 86 -17.95 18.09 -3.02
N GLN A 87 -18.85 17.11 -3.18
CA GLN A 87 -20.29 17.39 -3.31
C GLN A 87 -20.87 18.03 -2.04
N LYS A 88 -20.46 17.57 -0.85
CA LYS A 88 -20.88 18.17 0.43
C LYS A 88 -20.42 19.62 0.56
N LEU A 89 -19.16 19.91 0.21
CA LEU A 89 -18.59 21.27 0.26
C LEU A 89 -19.33 22.24 -0.68
N LYS A 90 -19.68 21.80 -1.89
CA LYS A 90 -20.45 22.61 -2.84
C LYS A 90 -21.87 22.93 -2.38
N ARG A 91 -22.46 22.09 -1.51
CA ARG A 91 -23.80 22.31 -0.95
C ARG A 91 -23.78 23.22 0.29
N SER A 92 -22.60 23.44 0.89
CA SER A 92 -22.42 24.32 2.05
C SER A 92 -21.95 25.73 1.70
N LEU A 93 -21.73 26.01 0.41
CA LEU A 93 -21.38 27.31 -0.16
C LEU A 93 -22.58 27.84 -0.95
#